data_AF-A0A1R3UKL9-F1
#
_entry.id   AF-A0A1R3UKL9-F1
#
_cell.length_a   1.000
_cell.length_b   1.000
_cell.length_c   1.000
_cell.angle_alpha   90.00
_cell.angle_beta   90.00
_cell.angle_gamma   90.00
#
_symmetry.space_group_name_H-M   'P 1'
#
loop_
_entity.id
_entity.type
_entity.pdbx_description
1 polymer ?
#
loop_
_entity_poly.entity_id
_entity_poly.type
_entity_poly.pdbx_seq_one_letter_code
_entity_poly.pdbx_strand_id
1 'polypeptide(L)' 'MCGRLGEHACSQRGDLTGPNPVDRGKKGAKIHLITDRTGLPISMAISGANLHDSQALQPLIRSIPPI' A
#
# COMPACT_ATOMS: atom_id res chain seq x y z
N MET A 1 26.40 -6.41 -9.27
CA MET A 1 25.56 -6.36 -10.49
C MET A 1 24.24 -5.69 -10.15
N CYS A 2 24.12 -4.38 -10.40
CA CYS A 2 22.91 -3.58 -10.17
C CYS A 2 22.14 -3.51 -11.49
N GLY A 3 21.07 -4.28 -11.62
CA GLY A 3 20.30 -4.42 -12.85
C GLY A 3 19.40 -3.20 -13.10
N ARG A 4 19.85 -2.35 -14.03
CA ARG A 4 19.14 -1.45 -14.94
C ARG A 4 17.63 -1.75 -15.18
N LEU A 5 16.75 -1.23 -14.33
CA LEU A 5 15.32 -1.01 -14.59
C LEU A 5 14.92 0.37 -14.03
N GLY A 6 15.58 1.41 -14.52
CA GLY A 6 15.52 2.76 -13.99
C GLY A 6 14.85 3.77 -14.91
N GLU A 7 13.91 3.40 -15.78
CA GLU A 7 13.20 4.39 -16.61
C GLU A 7 12.03 3.76 -17.39
N HIS A 8 10.86 3.69 -16.77
CA HIS A 8 9.62 3.74 -17.54
C HIS A 8 9.12 5.18 -17.51
N ALA A 9 9.58 5.96 -18.49
CA ALA A 9 9.10 7.31 -18.72
C ALA A 9 7.62 7.27 -19.13
N CYS A 10 6.72 7.57 -18.18
CA CYS A 10 5.42 8.11 -18.54
C CYS A 10 5.69 9.50 -19.12
N SER A 11 5.67 9.63 -20.45
CA SER A 11 6.32 10.74 -21.17
C SER A 11 5.65 12.11 -21.01
N GLN A 12 4.68 12.27 -20.11
CA GLN A 12 4.07 13.57 -19.81
C GLN A 12 3.75 13.61 -18.31
N ARG A 13 4.56 14.35 -17.54
CA ARG A 13 4.24 14.81 -16.19
C ARG A 13 4.46 16.32 -16.18
N GLY A 14 3.50 17.09 -15.68
CA GLY A 14 3.70 18.53 -15.48
C GLY A 14 4.71 18.78 -14.36
N ASP A 15 5.41 19.92 -14.38
CA ASP A 15 6.49 20.26 -13.44
C ASP A 15 6.08 20.25 -11.96
N LEU A 16 4.77 20.33 -11.68
CA LEU A 16 4.19 20.27 -10.33
C LEU A 16 3.75 18.86 -9.90
N THR A 17 3.88 17.84 -10.77
CA THR A 17 3.41 16.48 -10.49
C THR A 17 4.57 15.59 -10.07
N GLY A 18 4.64 15.30 -8.77
CA GLY A 18 5.64 14.39 -8.22
C GLY A 18 5.51 12.94 -8.73
N PRO A 19 6.49 12.08 -8.39
CA PRO A 19 6.41 10.63 -8.55
C PRO A 19 5.06 10.07 -8.10
N ASN A 20 4.33 9.36 -8.97
CA ASN A 20 3.09 8.70 -8.56
C ASN A 20 3.45 7.63 -7.50
N PRO A 21 2.88 7.71 -6.29
CA PRO A 21 3.27 6.86 -5.17
C PRO A 21 2.95 5.37 -5.38
N VAL A 22 2.10 5.04 -6.36
CA VAL A 22 1.70 3.67 -6.71
C VAL A 22 2.31 3.17 -8.03
N ASP A 23 3.37 3.83 -8.53
CA ASP A 23 4.07 3.35 -9.71
C ASP A 23 4.72 1.97 -9.44
N ARG A 24 4.53 1.04 -10.38
CA ARG A 24 4.94 -0.38 -10.26
C ARG A 24 6.42 -0.63 -9.92
N GLY A 25 7.31 0.32 -10.21
CA GLY A 25 8.75 0.24 -9.92
C GLY A 25 9.20 0.92 -8.63
N LYS A 26 8.30 1.58 -7.88
CA LYS A 26 8.66 2.37 -6.68
C LYS A 26 8.38 1.59 -5.39
N LYS A 27 9.28 1.74 -4.42
CA LYS A 27 9.14 1.16 -3.07
C LYS A 27 8.20 2.04 -2.25
N GLY A 28 6.91 1.70 -2.23
CA GLY A 28 5.91 2.30 -1.36
C GLY A 28 5.31 1.29 -0.38
N ALA A 29 4.71 1.77 0.71
CA ALA A 29 4.00 0.95 1.69
C ALA A 29 2.58 1.49 1.92
N LYS A 30 1.68 0.60 2.35
CA LYS A 30 0.31 0.88 2.79
C LYS A 30 0.11 0.33 4.21
N ILE A 31 -0.64 1.07 5.02
CA ILE A 31 -1.08 0.64 6.34
C ILE A 31 -2.58 0.34 6.24
N HIS A 32 -2.96 -0.89 6.57
CA HIS A 32 -4.35 -1.34 6.66
C HIS A 32 -4.73 -1.36 8.14
N LEU A 33 -5.78 -0.64 8.52
CA LEU A 33 -6.21 -0.52 9.91
C LEU A 33 -7.72 -0.80 10.02
N ILE A 34 -8.10 -1.72 10.90
CA ILE A 34 -9.49 -1.91 11.32
C ILE A 34 -9.67 -1.26 12.69
N THR A 35 -10.71 -0.45 12.82
CA THR A 35 -11.09 0.19 14.09
C THR A 35 -12.47 -0.28 14.53
N ASP A 36 -12.74 -0.17 15.82
CA ASP A 36 -14.10 -0.26 16.34
C ASP A 36 -14.89 1.04 16.06
N ARG A 37 -16.11 1.13 16.61
CA ARG A 37 -16.96 2.33 16.51
C ARG A 37 -16.37 3.56 17.23
N THR A 38 -15.59 3.35 18.28
CA THR A 38 -15.01 4.43 19.09
C THR A 38 -13.67 4.93 18.56
N GLY A 39 -13.10 4.24 17.56
CA GLY A 39 -11.80 4.55 16.95
C GLY A 39 -10.64 3.72 17.51
N LEU A 40 -10.91 2.74 18.38
CA LEU A 40 -9.91 1.82 18.91
C LEU A 40 -9.40 0.89 17.80
N PRO A 41 -8.08 0.82 17.54
CA PRO A 41 -7.53 -0.10 16.55
C PRO A 41 -7.65 -1.55 17.04
N ILE A 42 -8.31 -2.40 16.25
CA ILE A 42 -8.52 -3.84 16.53
C ILE A 42 -7.44 -4.69 15.84
N SER A 43 -7.08 -4.32 14.61
CA SER A 43 -6.14 -5.09 13.78
C SER A 43 -5.42 -4.17 12.79
N MET A 44 -4.14 -4.46 12.52
CA MET A 44 -3.30 -3.71 11.59
C MET A 44 -2.42 -4.63 10.75
N ALA A 45 -2.21 -4.28 9.48
CA ALA A 45 -1.17 -4.88 8.65
C ALA A 45 -0.47 -3.85 7.78
N ILE A 46 0.76 -4.15 7.39
CA ILE A 46 1.55 -3.34 6.48
C ILE A 46 1.81 -4.16 5.22
N SER A 47 1.57 -3.56 4.06
CA SER A 47 1.85 -4.18 2.76
C SER A 47 2.61 -3.22 1.86
N GLY A 48 3.08 -3.72 0.71
CA GLY A 48 3.51 -2.85 -0.38
C GLY A 48 2.38 -1.94 -0.84
N ALA A 49 2.73 -0.75 -1.36
CA ALA A 49 1.75 0.22 -1.84
C ALA A 49 0.89 -0.29 -3.01
N ASN A 50 1.35 -1.32 -3.72
CA ASN A 50 0.65 -1.87 -4.88
C ASN A 50 -0.28 -3.05 -4.54
N LEU A 51 -0.38 -3.43 -3.27
CA LEU A 51 -1.35 -4.44 -2.83
C LEU A 51 -2.75 -3.80 -2.74
N HIS A 52 -3.74 -4.48 -3.29
CA HIS A 52 -5.12 -4.00 -3.27
C HIS A 52 -5.78 -4.29 -1.92
N ASP A 53 -6.57 -3.36 -1.40
CA ASP A 53 -7.12 -3.47 -0.03
C ASP A 53 -8.04 -4.69 0.12
N SER A 54 -8.73 -5.12 -0.94
CA SER A 54 -9.53 -6.37 -0.92
C SER A 54 -8.68 -7.62 -0.66
N GLN A 55 -7.40 -7.62 -1.06
CA GLN A 55 -6.46 -8.71 -0.80
C GLN A 55 -5.92 -8.65 0.63
N ALA A 56 -5.80 -7.44 1.20
CA ALA A 56 -5.40 -7.25 2.60
C ALA A 56 -6.56 -7.54 3.58
N LEU A 57 -7.81 -7.37 3.15
CA LEU A 57 -8.97 -7.42 4.05
C LEU A 57 -9.18 -8.81 4.68
N GLN A 58 -9.13 -9.89 3.90
CA GLN A 58 -9.32 -11.23 4.44
C GLN A 58 -8.30 -11.60 5.54
N PRO A 59 -6.98 -11.44 5.33
CA PRO A 59 -6.03 -11.70 6.41
C PRO A 59 -6.20 -10.75 7.59
N LEU A 60 -6.59 -9.49 7.38
CA LEU A 60 -6.84 -8.53 8.47
C LEU A 60 -8.02 -8.91 9.37
N ILE A 61 -9.10 -9.43 8.78
CA ILE A 61 -10.28 -9.87 9.53
C ILE A 61 -9.94 -11.15 10.30
N ARG A 62 -9.20 -12.08 9.67
CA ARG A 62 -8.79 -13.34 10.30
C ARG A 62 -7.82 -13.16 11.47
N SER A 63 -7.11 -12.03 11.55
CA SER A 63 -6.23 -11.74 12.68
C SER A 63 -6.99 -11.18 13.91
N ILE A 64 -8.29 -10.89 13.79
CA ILE A 64 -9.11 -10.51 14.94
C ILE A 64 -9.39 -11.79 15.76
N PRO A 65 -8.99 -11.84 17.04
CA PRO A 65 -9.24 -13.00 17.88
C PRO A 65 -10.76 -13.19 18.12
N PRO A 66 -11.23 -14.44 18.26
CA PRO A 66 -12.61 -14.71 18.65
C PRO A 66 -12.89 -14.15 20.06
N ILE A 67 -14.14 -13.75 20.28
CA ILE A 67 -14.66 -13.29 21.59
C ILE A 67 -15.15 -14.45 22.44
#